data_AF-A0A956YAU3-F1
#
_entry.id   AF-A0A956YAU3-F1
#
_cell.length_a   1.000
_cell.length_b   1.000
_cell.length_c   1.000
_cell.angle_alpha   90.00
_cell.angle_beta   90.00
_cell.angle_gamma   90.00
#
_symmetry.space_group_name_H-M   'P 1'
#
loop_
_entity.id
_entity.type
_entity.pdbx_description
1 polymer ?
#
loop_
_entity_poly.entity_id
_entity_poly.type
_entity_poly.pdbx_seq_one_letter_code
_entity_poly.pdbx_strand_id
1 'polypeptide(L)'
;MFTHMHHRSSRRRRQTGQGLVEYALILTLVAIVVIASLALFGNKLAALYQCVASNLEAMNPGEGGSVRGFELVDPSSGTVIRSLGCIDSFDSGNYTITALTIDPQVKSVYFELDGPITNTRTENIIPWSLFGDTSGSYAGRTLPAGEYTLTATPYSEENRGGVAGPTFTVIFTVN
;
A
#
# COMPACT_ATOMS: atom_id res chain seq x y z
N MET A 1 42.39 2.59 -81.12
CA MET A 1 40.96 2.87 -80.82
C MET A 1 40.59 2.00 -79.63
N PHE A 2 40.55 2.61 -78.44
CA PHE A 2 40.35 1.94 -77.14
C PHE A 2 38.85 1.73 -76.88
N THR A 3 38.42 0.54 -76.50
CA THR A 3 37.08 0.30 -75.94
C THR A 3 37.18 -0.29 -74.54
N HIS A 4 36.63 0.48 -73.60
CA HIS A 4 36.68 0.36 -72.15
C HIS A 4 35.70 -0.71 -71.66
N MET A 5 36.17 -1.65 -70.86
CA MET A 5 35.37 -2.72 -70.23
C MET A 5 34.76 -2.19 -68.92
N HIS A 6 33.42 -2.15 -68.83
CA HIS A 6 32.71 -1.72 -67.60
C HIS A 6 32.40 -2.92 -66.70
N HIS A 7 33.10 -3.00 -65.58
CA HIS A 7 32.77 -3.91 -64.48
C HIS A 7 31.72 -3.22 -63.57
N ARG A 8 30.45 -3.66 -63.61
CA ARG A 8 29.45 -3.27 -62.61
C ARG A 8 29.60 -4.14 -61.38
N SER A 9 30.19 -3.60 -60.33
CA SER A 9 30.31 -4.23 -59.02
C SER A 9 28.99 -4.12 -58.25
N SER A 10 28.40 -5.27 -57.91
CA SER A 10 27.27 -5.39 -57.01
C SER A 10 27.67 -4.95 -55.60
N ARG A 11 27.17 -3.79 -55.14
CA ARG A 11 27.28 -3.38 -53.73
C ARG A 11 26.39 -4.29 -52.87
N ARG A 12 26.96 -5.36 -52.32
CA ARG A 12 26.40 -6.05 -51.16
C ARG A 12 26.40 -5.04 -50.01
N ARG A 13 25.21 -4.59 -49.58
CA ARG A 13 25.03 -3.89 -48.30
C ARG A 13 25.54 -4.81 -47.20
N ARG A 14 26.74 -4.52 -46.68
CA ARG A 14 27.16 -5.03 -45.38
C ARG A 14 26.19 -4.44 -44.36
N GLN A 15 25.31 -5.26 -43.81
CA GLN A 15 24.82 -5.02 -42.45
C GLN A 15 26.02 -5.30 -41.54
N THR A 16 26.85 -4.27 -41.36
CA THR A 16 27.86 -4.24 -40.33
C THR A 16 27.13 -4.43 -39.02
N GLY A 17 27.55 -5.41 -38.23
CA GLY A 17 27.10 -5.57 -36.85
C GLY A 17 27.09 -4.20 -36.20
N GLN A 18 25.89 -3.74 -35.88
CA GLN A 18 25.65 -2.59 -35.03
C GLN A 18 26.60 -2.75 -33.84
N GLY A 19 27.47 -1.77 -33.63
CA GLY A 19 28.70 -1.97 -32.86
C GLY A 19 28.37 -2.57 -31.50
N LEU A 20 29.17 -3.51 -30.98
CA LEU A 20 28.96 -4.11 -29.65
C LEU A 20 28.65 -3.07 -28.55
N VAL A 21 29.11 -1.83 -28.76
CA VAL A 21 28.83 -0.64 -27.94
C VAL A 21 27.35 -0.23 -27.94
N GLU A 22 26.63 -0.29 -29.05
CA GLU A 22 25.20 0.07 -29.10
C GLU A 22 24.36 -0.92 -28.28
N TYR A 23 24.67 -2.21 -28.37
CA TYR A 23 24.01 -3.21 -27.51
C TYR A 23 24.37 -3.00 -26.04
N ALA A 24 25.63 -2.70 -25.72
CA ALA A 24 26.04 -2.39 -24.36
C ALA A 24 25.30 -1.16 -23.80
N LEU A 25 25.15 -0.10 -24.60
CA LEU A 25 24.43 1.11 -24.19
C LEU A 25 22.93 0.87 -24.04
N ILE A 26 22.30 0.14 -24.95
CA ILE A 26 20.88 -0.22 -24.85
C ILE A 26 20.65 -1.09 -23.60
N LEU A 27 21.47 -2.12 -23.38
CA LEU A 27 21.34 -2.96 -22.18
C LEU A 27 21.57 -2.17 -20.89
N THR A 28 22.52 -1.24 -20.88
CA THR A 28 22.76 -0.38 -19.71
C THR A 28 21.56 0.53 -19.45
N LEU A 29 21.01 1.15 -20.49
CA LEU A 29 19.83 2.01 -20.36
C LEU A 29 18.61 1.21 -19.86
N VAL A 30 18.36 0.05 -20.45
CA VAL A 30 17.26 -0.85 -20.02
C VAL A 30 17.47 -1.29 -18.58
N ALA A 31 18.68 -1.67 -18.18
CA ALA A 31 18.99 -2.05 -16.81
C ALA A 31 18.72 -0.91 -15.82
N ILE A 32 19.12 0.32 -16.13
CA ILE A 32 18.85 1.49 -15.28
C ILE A 32 17.35 1.72 -15.14
N VAL A 33 16.60 1.67 -16.25
CA VAL A 33 15.14 1.86 -16.23
C VAL A 33 14.46 0.75 -15.41
N VAL A 34 14.90 -0.50 -15.55
CA VAL A 34 14.36 -1.63 -14.79
C VAL A 34 14.66 -1.47 -13.30
N ILE A 35 15.89 -1.12 -12.92
CA ILE A 35 16.27 -0.92 -11.52
C ILE A 35 15.47 0.23 -10.90
N ALA A 36 15.35 1.35 -11.60
CA ALA A 36 14.57 2.49 -11.12
C ALA A 36 13.08 2.14 -10.96
N SER A 37 12.49 1.44 -11.93
CA SER A 37 11.09 1.02 -11.86
C SER A 37 10.84 0.02 -10.73
N LEU A 38 11.69 -0.99 -10.55
CA LEU A 38 11.58 -1.94 -9.44
C LEU A 38 11.76 -1.27 -8.07
N ALA A 39 12.68 -0.30 -7.95
CA ALA A 39 12.87 0.43 -6.71
C ALA A 39 11.64 1.27 -6.32
N LEU A 40 10.96 1.88 -7.30
CA LEU A 40 9.79 2.73 -7.06
C LEU A 40 8.49 1.92 -6.88
N PHE A 41 8.33 0.83 -7.62
CA PHE A 41 7.09 0.05 -7.63
C PHE A 41 7.10 -1.14 -6.66
N GLY A 42 8.29 -1.64 -6.30
CA GLY A 42 8.46 -2.82 -5.45
C GLY A 42 7.77 -2.68 -4.10
N ASN A 43 7.88 -1.51 -3.46
CA ASN A 43 7.26 -1.26 -2.16
C ASN A 43 5.73 -1.29 -2.25
N LYS A 44 5.14 -0.66 -3.28
CA LYS A 44 3.69 -0.66 -3.51
C LYS A 44 3.17 -2.05 -3.87
N LEU A 45 3.94 -2.83 -4.62
CA LEU A 45 3.57 -4.22 -4.94
C LEU A 45 3.60 -5.12 -3.70
N ALA A 46 4.64 -4.98 -2.87
CA ALA A 46 4.73 -5.70 -1.59
C ALA A 46 3.58 -5.34 -0.65
N ALA A 47 3.24 -4.05 -0.57
CA ALA A 47 2.10 -3.55 0.19
C ALA A 47 0.77 -4.17 -0.25
N LEU A 48 0.52 -4.20 -1.57
CA LEU A 48 -0.70 -4.78 -2.13
C LEU A 48 -0.79 -6.27 -1.80
N TYR A 49 0.32 -7.00 -1.94
CA TYR A 49 0.39 -8.42 -1.58
C TYR A 49 0.09 -8.64 -0.10
N GLN A 50 0.73 -7.88 0.79
CA GLN A 50 0.51 -7.97 2.23
C GLN A 50 -0.95 -7.67 2.61
N CYS A 51 -1.55 -6.64 1.99
CA CYS A 51 -2.95 -6.35 2.22
C CYS A 51 -3.86 -7.49 1.75
N VAL A 52 -3.67 -8.02 0.54
CA VAL A 52 -4.50 -9.14 0.04
C VAL A 52 -4.33 -10.38 0.92
N ALA A 53 -3.11 -10.68 1.36
CA ALA A 53 -2.86 -11.74 2.32
C ALA A 53 -3.63 -11.49 3.62
N SER A 54 -3.59 -10.28 4.17
CA SER A 54 -4.33 -9.93 5.39
C SER A 54 -5.85 -10.03 5.23
N ASN A 55 -6.40 -9.69 4.05
CA ASN A 55 -7.81 -9.89 3.75
C ASN A 55 -8.19 -11.37 3.74
N LEU A 56 -7.32 -12.22 3.21
CA LEU A 56 -7.56 -13.65 3.18
C LEU A 56 -7.44 -14.26 4.59
N GLU A 57 -6.43 -13.86 5.36
CA GLU A 57 -6.28 -14.28 6.76
C GLU A 57 -7.48 -13.85 7.61
N ALA A 58 -8.00 -12.64 7.37
CA ALA A 58 -9.18 -12.15 8.05
C ALA A 58 -10.44 -12.99 7.80
N MET A 59 -10.51 -13.80 6.73
CA MET A 59 -11.65 -14.69 6.48
C MET A 59 -11.66 -15.96 7.33
N ASN A 60 -10.57 -16.27 8.01
CA ASN A 60 -10.46 -17.42 8.92
C ASN A 60 -10.09 -16.93 10.32
N PRO A 61 -11.03 -16.30 11.06
CA PRO A 61 -10.73 -15.76 12.37
C PRO A 61 -10.39 -16.91 13.32
N GLY A 62 -9.11 -16.98 13.72
CA GLY A 62 -8.70 -17.76 14.89
C GLY A 62 -9.25 -17.13 16.17
N GLU A 63 -8.85 -17.65 17.33
CA GLU A 63 -9.38 -17.22 18.64
C GLU A 63 -9.15 -15.73 18.96
N GLY A 64 -8.19 -15.07 18.30
CA GLY A 64 -7.94 -13.63 18.39
C GLY A 64 -8.91 -12.74 17.60
N GLY A 65 -9.84 -13.33 16.85
CA GLY A 65 -10.72 -12.63 15.91
C GLY A 65 -9.96 -12.05 14.70
N SER A 66 -10.60 -11.16 13.94
CA SER A 66 -10.00 -10.57 12.73
C SER A 66 -10.56 -9.18 12.42
N VAL A 67 -9.71 -8.33 11.86
CA VAL A 67 -10.07 -7.06 11.19
C VAL A 67 -10.18 -7.35 9.69
N ARG A 68 -11.28 -6.95 9.03
CA ARG A 68 -11.48 -7.16 7.58
C ARG A 68 -11.25 -5.91 6.73
N GLY A 69 -11.05 -4.76 7.35
CA GLY A 69 -10.96 -3.51 6.62
C GLY A 69 -10.99 -2.29 7.51
N PHE A 70 -10.86 -1.14 6.86
CA PHE A 70 -10.93 0.16 7.48
C PHE A 70 -11.96 1.04 6.78
N GLU A 71 -12.52 1.98 7.53
CA GLU A 71 -13.42 3.00 7.02
C GLU A 71 -12.90 4.39 7.37
N LEU A 72 -12.93 5.29 6.38
CA LEU A 72 -12.70 6.71 6.59
C LEU A 72 -13.99 7.34 7.10
N VAL A 73 -13.91 8.04 8.24
CA VAL A 73 -15.08 8.59 8.94
C VAL A 73 -14.88 10.08 9.15
N ASP A 74 -15.95 10.87 8.95
CA ASP A 74 -15.99 12.26 9.38
C ASP A 74 -16.19 12.29 10.91
N PRO A 75 -15.21 12.77 11.68
CA PRO A 75 -15.25 12.74 13.13
C PRO A 75 -16.33 13.66 13.72
N SER A 76 -16.76 14.68 12.96
CA SER A 76 -17.74 15.69 13.40
C SER A 76 -19.17 15.16 13.37
N SER A 77 -19.47 14.33 12.37
CA SER A 77 -20.80 13.76 12.14
C SER A 77 -20.89 12.27 12.51
N GLY A 78 -19.74 11.60 12.65
CA GLY A 78 -19.64 10.14 12.81
C GLY A 78 -20.04 9.36 11.56
N THR A 79 -20.23 10.02 10.42
CA THR A 79 -20.64 9.34 9.18
C THR A 79 -19.46 8.67 8.51
N VAL A 80 -19.65 7.41 8.13
CA VAL A 80 -18.73 6.69 7.24
C VAL A 80 -18.74 7.37 5.88
N ILE A 81 -17.57 7.83 5.43
CA ILE A 81 -17.38 8.43 4.11
C ILE A 81 -17.22 7.31 3.08
N ARG A 82 -16.35 6.33 3.36
CA ARG A 82 -16.03 5.20 2.48
C ARG A 82 -15.15 4.15 3.17
N SER A 83 -15.16 2.93 2.65
CA SER A 83 -14.16 1.91 2.99
C SER A 83 -12.84 2.18 2.26
N LEU A 84 -11.72 1.89 2.94
CA LEU A 84 -10.39 1.98 2.37
C LEU A 84 -10.00 0.67 1.70
N GLY A 85 -9.45 0.78 0.49
CA GLY A 85 -8.82 -0.32 -0.21
C GLY A 85 -7.41 -0.62 0.31
N CYS A 86 -6.79 -1.67 -0.23
CA CYS A 86 -5.42 -2.04 0.11
C CYS A 86 -4.39 -0.92 -0.12
N ILE A 87 -4.59 -0.19 -1.22
CA ILE A 87 -3.86 1.02 -1.55
C ILE A 87 -4.91 2.07 -1.85
N ASP A 88 -4.82 3.21 -1.18
CA ASP A 88 -5.84 4.25 -1.26
C ASP A 88 -5.25 5.67 -1.35
N SER A 89 -6.10 6.63 -1.71
CA SER A 89 -5.75 8.05 -1.64
C SER A 89 -6.97 8.91 -1.37
N PHE A 90 -6.81 9.94 -0.56
CA PHE A 90 -7.83 10.94 -0.30
C PHE A 90 -7.20 12.32 -0.05
N ASP A 91 -7.97 13.38 -0.30
CA ASP A 91 -7.49 14.75 -0.08
C ASP A 91 -7.39 15.06 1.41
N SER A 92 -6.48 15.96 1.76
CA SER A 92 -6.35 16.45 3.14
C SER A 92 -7.68 16.93 3.74
N GLY A 93 -7.88 16.61 5.02
CA GLY A 93 -9.11 16.92 5.76
C GLY A 93 -9.02 16.44 7.20
N ASN A 94 -10.02 16.76 8.01
CA ASN A 94 -10.12 16.27 9.38
C ASN A 94 -10.85 14.92 9.37
N TYR A 95 -10.14 13.83 9.62
CA TYR A 95 -10.69 12.48 9.55
C TYR A 95 -10.33 11.66 10.80
N THR A 96 -11.11 10.60 11.04
CA THR A 96 -10.64 9.43 11.76
C THR A 96 -10.75 8.20 10.84
N ILE A 97 -10.08 7.13 11.23
CA ILE A 97 -10.18 5.84 10.56
C ILE A 97 -10.65 4.81 11.59
N THR A 98 -11.68 4.04 11.24
CA THR A 98 -12.20 2.97 12.11
C THR A 98 -11.86 1.60 11.53
N ALA A 99 -11.59 0.62 12.40
CA ALA A 99 -11.40 -0.77 11.99
C ALA A 99 -12.74 -1.52 11.96
N LEU A 100 -12.91 -2.40 10.98
CA LEU A 100 -14.06 -3.29 10.86
C LEU A 100 -13.68 -4.70 11.30
N THR A 101 -14.27 -5.20 12.37
CA THR A 101 -14.04 -6.58 12.85
C THR A 101 -15.14 -7.53 12.42
N ILE A 102 -14.88 -8.84 12.46
CA ILE A 102 -15.81 -9.86 11.94
C ILE A 102 -16.41 -10.80 12.98
N ASP A 103 -16.05 -10.64 14.25
CA ASP A 103 -16.35 -11.61 15.30
C ASP A 103 -16.56 -10.92 16.66
N PRO A 104 -17.55 -11.33 17.49
CA PRO A 104 -17.65 -10.90 18.90
C PRO A 104 -16.42 -11.27 19.78
N GLN A 105 -15.51 -12.12 19.32
CA GLN A 105 -14.26 -12.48 19.98
C GLN A 105 -13.31 -11.29 20.14
N VAL A 106 -13.35 -10.29 19.24
CA VAL A 106 -12.47 -9.13 19.36
C VAL A 106 -12.92 -8.27 20.53
N LYS A 107 -12.03 -8.11 21.52
CA LYS A 107 -12.24 -7.27 22.71
C LYS A 107 -11.33 -6.05 22.75
N SER A 108 -10.22 -6.08 22.01
CA SER A 108 -9.46 -4.86 21.74
C SER A 108 -8.82 -4.87 20.36
N VAL A 109 -8.55 -3.69 19.82
CA VAL A 109 -7.84 -3.48 18.56
C VAL A 109 -6.67 -2.54 18.81
N TYR A 110 -5.47 -2.97 18.45
CA TYR A 110 -4.27 -2.14 18.48
C TYR A 110 -3.98 -1.58 17.09
N PHE A 111 -3.94 -0.26 16.99
CA PHE A 111 -3.62 0.48 15.78
C PHE A 111 -2.17 0.96 15.80
N GLU A 112 -1.53 0.92 14.65
CA GLU A 112 -0.26 1.61 14.40
C GLU A 112 -0.34 2.36 13.07
N LEU A 113 -0.20 3.68 13.14
CA LEU A 113 -0.06 4.57 12.00
C LEU A 113 1.39 5.01 11.90
N ASP A 114 1.98 4.80 10.73
CA ASP A 114 3.31 5.29 10.37
C ASP A 114 3.26 6.13 9.10
N GLY A 115 4.12 7.14 8.98
CA GLY A 115 4.13 8.12 7.89
C GLY A 115 4.58 9.51 8.36
N PRO A 116 4.13 10.60 7.71
CA PRO A 116 4.46 11.98 8.13
C PRO A 116 4.11 12.29 9.59
N ILE A 117 3.10 11.62 10.14
CA ILE A 117 2.86 11.56 11.59
C ILE A 117 2.71 10.09 11.99
N THR A 118 3.08 9.79 13.23
CA THR A 118 2.89 8.47 13.81
C THR A 118 1.87 8.51 14.94
N ASN A 119 1.14 7.40 15.13
CA ASN A 119 0.21 7.23 16.23
C ASN A 119 0.03 5.75 16.54
N THR A 120 0.06 5.40 17.82
CA THR A 120 -0.33 4.06 18.28
C THR A 120 -1.48 4.18 19.25
N ARG A 121 -2.44 3.26 19.18
CA ARG A 121 -3.63 3.31 20.03
C ARG A 121 -4.21 1.93 20.26
N THR A 122 -4.56 1.64 21.51
CA THR A 122 -5.37 0.46 21.84
C THR A 122 -6.80 0.91 22.11
N GLU A 123 -7.75 0.36 21.35
CA GLU A 123 -9.18 0.55 21.54
C GLU A 123 -9.79 -0.68 22.20
N ASN A 124 -10.55 -0.49 23.28
CA ASN A 124 -11.22 -1.56 24.03
C ASN A 124 -12.74 -1.57 23.84
N ILE A 125 -13.29 -0.53 23.20
CA ILE A 125 -14.72 -0.32 23.06
C ILE A 125 -15.00 0.04 21.60
N ILE A 126 -16.06 -0.54 21.04
CA ILE A 126 -16.56 -0.19 19.71
C ILE A 126 -17.21 1.19 19.78
N PRO A 127 -16.95 2.10 18.83
CA PRO A 127 -16.20 1.92 17.58
C PRO A 127 -14.68 1.90 17.76
N TRP A 128 -13.98 0.97 17.07
CA TRP A 128 -12.52 0.91 17.09
C TRP A 128 -11.94 2.09 16.28
N SER A 129 -11.64 3.23 16.92
CA SER A 129 -11.21 4.47 16.27
C SER A 129 -9.71 4.70 16.42
N LEU A 130 -9.00 4.99 15.32
CA LEU A 130 -7.55 5.25 15.31
C LEU A 130 -7.13 6.38 16.25
N PHE A 131 -7.94 7.43 16.37
CA PHE A 131 -7.68 8.54 17.28
C PHE A 131 -8.57 8.52 18.53
N GLY A 132 -9.44 7.51 18.63
CA GLY A 132 -10.38 7.33 19.73
C GLY A 132 -11.71 8.03 19.53
N ASP A 133 -12.56 7.85 20.53
CA ASP A 133 -13.78 8.61 20.73
C ASP A 133 -13.97 8.93 22.22
N THR A 134 -14.88 9.84 22.53
CA THR A 134 -15.34 10.11 23.89
C THR A 134 -16.85 10.23 23.86
N SER A 135 -17.54 9.32 24.54
CA SER A 135 -19.00 9.28 24.61
C SER A 135 -19.66 9.24 23.21
N GLY A 136 -19.04 8.55 22.24
CA GLY A 136 -19.54 8.43 20.88
C GLY A 136 -19.15 9.58 19.94
N SER A 137 -18.44 10.60 20.44
CA SER A 137 -17.84 11.64 19.60
C SER A 137 -16.43 11.24 19.20
N TYR A 138 -16.19 11.01 17.92
CA TYR A 138 -14.87 10.66 17.40
C TYR A 138 -13.87 11.79 17.56
N ALA A 139 -12.64 11.46 17.91
CA ALA A 139 -11.52 12.37 17.76
C ALA A 139 -11.03 12.31 16.30
N GLY A 140 -10.91 13.48 15.68
CA GLY A 140 -10.37 13.62 14.33
C GLY A 140 -8.96 14.22 14.34
N ARG A 141 -8.19 13.95 13.28
CA ARG A 141 -6.96 14.70 13.00
C ARG A 141 -6.86 15.07 11.52
N THR A 142 -6.27 16.22 11.28
CA THR A 142 -5.76 16.58 9.95
C THR A 142 -4.40 15.93 9.74
N LEU A 143 -4.34 14.98 8.80
CA LEU A 143 -3.11 14.33 8.39
C LEU A 143 -2.36 15.21 7.38
N PRO A 144 -1.07 15.51 7.59
CA PRO A 144 -0.23 16.12 6.56
C PRO A 144 -0.19 15.29 5.27
N ALA A 145 0.07 15.95 4.14
CA ALA A 145 0.24 15.25 2.87
C ALA A 145 1.42 14.26 2.92
N GLY A 146 1.23 13.07 2.38
CA GLY A 146 2.23 12.02 2.36
C GLY A 146 1.64 10.61 2.35
N GLU A 147 2.52 9.61 2.26
CA GLU A 147 2.17 8.20 2.30
C GLU A 147 2.16 7.69 3.75
N TYR A 148 1.12 6.92 4.09
CA TYR A 148 0.91 6.33 5.40
C TYR A 148 0.74 4.82 5.29
N THR A 149 1.26 4.11 6.29
CA THR A 149 0.91 2.71 6.56
C THR A 149 0.08 2.66 7.82
N LEU A 150 -1.10 2.04 7.74
CA LEU A 150 -1.96 1.79 8.90
C LEU A 150 -2.13 0.29 9.10
N THR A 151 -1.81 -0.17 10.30
CA THR A 151 -2.05 -1.54 10.74
C THR A 151 -3.08 -1.59 11.87
N ALA A 152 -3.81 -2.69 11.95
CA ALA A 152 -4.65 -3.02 13.09
C ALA A 152 -4.54 -4.50 13.45
N THR A 153 -4.23 -4.78 14.71
CA THR A 153 -4.15 -6.14 15.27
C THR A 153 -5.29 -6.32 16.28
N PRO A 154 -6.24 -7.25 16.05
CA PRO A 154 -7.29 -7.56 17.01
C PRO A 154 -6.78 -8.51 18.09
N TYR A 155 -7.41 -8.45 19.26
CA TYR A 155 -7.08 -9.27 20.43
C TYR A 155 -8.35 -9.83 21.07
N SER A 156 -8.24 -11.05 21.59
CA SER A 156 -9.36 -11.76 22.23
C SER A 156 -9.75 -11.24 23.62
N GLU A 157 -8.93 -10.39 24.23
CA GLU A 157 -9.21 -9.71 25.50
C GLU A 157 -8.94 -8.20 25.40
N GLU A 158 -9.39 -7.45 26.40
CA GLU A 158 -9.14 -6.01 26.48
C GLU A 158 -7.64 -5.72 26.66
N ASN A 159 -7.23 -4.50 26.35
CA ASN A 159 -5.89 -3.96 26.58
C ASN A 159 -4.77 -4.74 25.89
N ARG A 160 -5.03 -5.28 24.70
CA ARG A 160 -4.13 -6.19 23.96
C ARG A 160 -3.82 -7.49 24.71
N GLY A 161 -4.75 -7.93 25.57
CA GLY A 161 -4.66 -9.21 26.27
C GLY A 161 -5.05 -10.40 25.38
N GLY A 162 -4.95 -11.61 25.94
CA GLY A 162 -5.34 -12.83 25.26
C GLY A 162 -4.54 -13.14 23.99
N VAL A 163 -5.22 -13.75 23.01
CA VAL A 163 -4.65 -14.19 21.73
C VAL A 163 -4.73 -13.04 20.72
N ALA A 164 -3.61 -12.74 20.07
CA ALA A 164 -3.59 -11.81 18.94
C ALA A 164 -4.11 -12.50 17.67
N GLY A 165 -5.01 -11.84 16.95
CA GLY A 165 -5.42 -12.22 15.61
C GLY A 165 -4.45 -11.70 14.54
N PRO A 166 -4.72 -11.98 13.25
CA PRO A 166 -3.90 -11.50 12.14
C PRO A 166 -3.93 -9.97 12.04
N THR A 167 -2.79 -9.38 11.71
CA THR A 167 -2.67 -7.92 11.51
C THR A 167 -3.19 -7.53 10.13
N PHE A 168 -4.18 -6.64 10.09
CA PHE A 168 -4.68 -6.08 8.84
C PHE A 168 -3.93 -4.79 8.49
N THR A 169 -3.48 -4.65 7.25
CA THR A 169 -2.64 -3.53 6.81
C THR A 169 -3.23 -2.86 5.57
N VAL A 170 -3.27 -1.53 5.58
CA VAL A 170 -3.53 -0.71 4.38
C VAL A 170 -2.46 0.36 4.22
N ILE A 171 -2.22 0.76 2.98
CA ILE A 171 -1.41 1.92 2.67
C ILE A 171 -2.28 2.97 2.00
N PHE A 172 -2.17 4.22 2.43
CA PHE A 172 -2.91 5.31 1.81
C PHE A 172 -2.04 6.56 1.65
N THR A 173 -2.40 7.38 0.68
CA THR A 173 -1.77 8.69 0.47
C THR A 173 -2.76 9.81 0.80
N VAL A 174 -2.30 10.81 1.54
CA VAL A 174 -3.01 12.08 1.72
C VAL A 174 -2.46 13.09 0.72
N ASN A 175 -3.32 13.66 -0.11
CA ASN A 175 -2.96 14.65 -1.14
C ASN A 175 -3.17 16.10 -0.68
#